data_AF-A0A4P8TLW0-F1
#
_entry.id   AF-A0A4P8TLW0-F1
#
_cell.length_a   1.000
_cell.length_b   1.000
_cell.length_c   1.000
_cell.angle_alpha   90.00
_cell.angle_beta   90.00
_cell.angle_gamma   90.00
#
_symmetry.space_group_name_H-M   'P 1'
#
loop_
_entity.id
_entity.type
_entity.pdbx_description
1 polymer ?
#
loop_
_entity_poly.entity_id
_entity_poly.type
_entity_poly.pdbx_seq_one_letter_code
_entity_poly.pdbx_strand_id
1 'polypeptide(L)'
;MAALQLDEVEASRVLGSGPVQPGGLTARRTALLVGIGGAVGGGLRYLISVIAPTVTTPTLVEIPWATLWANVIGCLALGALTGVLEVRRAPAWTMPLLGTGLCGGFTTMSAVVLEGSAMLGADFPILALAYGMLTVSLSLGAVVLGLLIARRIARPVADPALHDGSRTPAALPGPGARVRSAESPVSPVEGEAR
;
A
#
# COMPACT_ATOMS: atom_id res chain seq x y z
N MET A 1 -11.78 -18.63 33.54
CA MET A 1 -12.17 -19.25 32.25
C MET A 1 -12.76 -18.22 31.26
N ALA A 2 -12.17 -17.01 31.16
CA ALA A 2 -12.64 -15.93 30.27
C ALA A 2 -11.55 -15.40 29.32
N ALA A 3 -10.30 -15.87 29.47
CA ALA A 3 -9.15 -15.44 28.66
C ALA A 3 -9.01 -16.20 27.33
N LEU A 4 -9.68 -17.35 27.17
CA LEU A 4 -9.61 -18.15 25.94
C LEU A 4 -10.55 -17.67 24.82
N GLN A 5 -11.58 -16.87 25.15
CA GLN A 5 -12.54 -16.40 24.14
C GLN A 5 -12.09 -15.13 23.40
N LEU A 6 -11.19 -14.32 23.98
CA LEU A 6 -10.68 -13.13 23.30
C LEU A 6 -9.65 -13.47 22.22
N ASP A 7 -8.87 -14.54 22.45
CA ASP A 7 -7.85 -14.99 21.50
C ASP A 7 -8.48 -15.62 20.24
N GLU A 8 -9.58 -16.37 20.40
CA GLU A 8 -10.32 -16.96 19.28
C GLU A 8 -11.07 -15.92 18.44
N VAL A 9 -11.59 -14.85 19.06
CA VAL A 9 -12.28 -13.75 18.36
C VAL A 9 -11.29 -12.87 17.58
N GLU A 10 -10.09 -12.65 18.11
CA GLU A 10 -9.02 -11.94 17.41
C GLU A 10 -8.48 -12.80 16.23
N ALA A 11 -8.21 -14.09 16.49
CA ALA A 11 -7.74 -15.03 15.48
C ALA A 11 -8.75 -15.20 14.33
N SER A 12 -10.05 -15.23 14.61
CA SER A 12 -11.10 -15.32 13.58
C SER A 12 -11.29 -14.03 12.77
N ARG A 13 -10.95 -12.84 13.29
CA ARG A 13 -10.91 -11.59 12.49
C ARG A 13 -9.68 -11.55 11.56
N VAL A 14 -8.55 -12.07 12.04
CA VAL A 14 -7.31 -12.19 11.26
C VAL A 14 -7.39 -13.32 10.23
N LEU A 15 -8.09 -14.42 10.51
CA LEU A 15 -8.32 -15.54 9.58
C LEU A 15 -9.55 -15.33 8.67
N GLY A 16 -10.51 -14.48 9.10
CA GLY A 16 -11.73 -14.13 8.36
C GLY A 16 -11.56 -12.99 7.37
N SER A 17 -10.35 -12.43 7.23
CA SER A 17 -10.05 -11.45 6.20
C SER A 17 -9.84 -12.15 4.87
N GLY A 18 -10.95 -12.60 4.27
CA GLY A 18 -11.00 -12.83 2.82
C GLY A 18 -10.36 -11.64 2.09
N PRO A 19 -9.79 -11.85 0.89
CA PRO A 19 -8.99 -10.85 0.21
C PRO A 19 -9.69 -9.50 0.26
N VAL A 20 -9.02 -8.49 0.85
CA VAL A 20 -9.55 -7.13 1.00
C VAL A 20 -10.10 -6.69 -0.35
N GLN A 21 -11.42 -6.75 -0.50
CA GLN A 21 -12.05 -6.48 -1.78
C GLN A 21 -11.94 -4.99 -2.02
N PRO A 22 -11.16 -4.54 -3.02
CA PRO A 22 -11.11 -3.13 -3.31
C PRO A 22 -12.51 -2.72 -3.77
N GLY A 23 -13.10 -1.75 -3.07
CA GLY A 23 -14.41 -1.21 -3.42
C GLY A 23 -14.42 -0.81 -4.90
N GLY A 24 -15.23 -1.51 -5.71
CA GLY A 24 -15.43 -1.20 -7.13
C GLY A 24 -15.14 -2.30 -8.14
N LEU A 25 -14.48 -3.42 -7.78
CA LEU A 25 -14.21 -4.54 -8.70
C LEU A 25 -14.74 -5.88 -8.18
N THR A 26 -15.27 -6.72 -9.07
CA THR A 26 -15.66 -8.09 -8.73
C THR A 26 -14.43 -8.98 -8.52
N ALA A 27 -14.55 -10.01 -7.68
CA ALA A 27 -13.44 -10.92 -7.36
C ALA A 27 -12.77 -11.52 -8.62
N ARG A 28 -13.56 -11.91 -9.63
CA ARG A 28 -13.06 -12.41 -10.91
C ARG A 28 -12.21 -11.38 -11.65
N ARG A 29 -12.64 -10.12 -11.69
CA ARG A 29 -11.87 -9.03 -12.34
C ARG A 29 -10.56 -8.77 -11.60
N THR A 30 -10.61 -8.73 -10.27
CA THR A 30 -9.42 -8.58 -9.43
C THR A 30 -8.42 -9.71 -9.67
N ALA A 31 -8.87 -10.97 -9.69
CA ALA A 31 -8.00 -12.12 -9.96
C ALA A 31 -7.33 -12.05 -11.33
N LEU A 32 -8.07 -11.64 -12.38
CA LEU A 32 -7.49 -11.43 -13.71
C LEU A 32 -6.41 -10.34 -13.72
N LEU A 33 -6.66 -9.22 -13.04
CA LEU A 33 -5.67 -8.13 -12.93
C LEU A 33 -4.41 -8.58 -12.19
N VAL A 34 -4.57 -9.27 -11.04
CA VAL A 34 -3.45 -9.84 -10.30
C VAL A 34 -2.68 -10.83 -11.16
N GLY A 35 -3.38 -11.71 -11.88
CA GLY A 35 -2.76 -12.71 -12.77
C GLY A 35 -1.96 -12.09 -13.91
N ILE A 36 -2.53 -11.07 -14.59
CA ILE A 36 -1.84 -10.35 -15.66
C ILE A 36 -0.60 -9.64 -15.12
N GLY A 37 -0.75 -8.90 -14.02
CA GLY A 37 0.37 -8.23 -13.38
C GLY A 37 1.45 -9.22 -12.97
N GLY A 38 1.06 -10.32 -12.33
CA GLY A 38 1.95 -11.39 -11.87
C GLY A 38 2.73 -12.05 -13.01
N ALA A 39 2.07 -12.32 -14.15
CA ALA A 39 2.72 -12.87 -15.34
C ALA A 39 3.78 -11.91 -15.90
N VAL A 40 3.45 -10.62 -15.99
CA VAL A 40 4.42 -9.59 -16.43
C VAL A 40 5.57 -9.46 -15.43
N GLY A 41 5.27 -9.40 -14.13
CA GLY A 41 6.28 -9.28 -13.07
C GLY A 41 7.24 -10.47 -13.04
N GLY A 42 6.70 -11.69 -13.11
CA GLY A 42 7.49 -12.91 -13.20
C GLY A 42 8.34 -12.97 -14.47
N GLY A 43 7.78 -12.54 -15.60
CA GLY A 43 8.51 -12.43 -16.86
C GLY A 43 9.68 -11.44 -16.80
N LEU A 44 9.46 -10.25 -16.23
CA LEU A 44 10.52 -9.25 -16.04
C LEU A 44 11.62 -9.77 -15.11
N ARG A 45 11.23 -10.43 -14.00
CA ARG A 45 12.20 -11.06 -13.10
C ARG A 45 13.04 -12.11 -13.82
N TYR A 46 12.42 -12.96 -14.62
CA TYR A 46 13.12 -13.96 -15.43
C TYR A 46 14.12 -13.30 -16.39
N LEU A 47 13.72 -12.23 -17.10
CA LEU A 47 14.60 -11.51 -18.01
C LEU A 47 15.81 -10.90 -17.28
N ILE A 48 15.61 -10.35 -16.08
CA ILE A 48 16.72 -9.86 -15.25
C ILE A 48 17.68 -10.99 -14.91
N SER A 49 17.18 -12.17 -14.52
CA SER A 49 18.02 -13.34 -14.24
C SER A 49 18.82 -13.81 -15.46
N VAL A 50 18.28 -13.68 -16.67
CA VAL A 50 18.97 -14.07 -17.91
C VAL A 50 20.05 -13.05 -18.33
N ILE A 51 19.79 -11.76 -18.12
CA ILE A 51 20.69 -10.68 -18.57
C ILE A 51 21.76 -10.37 -17.51
N ALA A 52 21.50 -10.69 -16.24
CA ALA A 52 22.43 -10.42 -15.16
C ALA A 52 23.74 -11.17 -15.39
N PRO A 53 24.90 -10.46 -15.40
CA PRO A 53 26.18 -11.11 -15.57
C PRO A 53 26.44 -12.04 -14.39
N THR A 54 26.60 -13.32 -14.70
CA THR A 54 27.07 -14.32 -13.74
C THR A 54 28.55 -14.07 -13.49
N VAL A 55 28.88 -13.46 -12.35
CA VAL A 55 30.28 -13.30 -11.92
C VAL A 55 30.72 -14.61 -11.29
N THR A 56 30.89 -15.63 -12.13
CA THR A 56 31.44 -16.92 -11.70
C THR A 56 32.95 -16.80 -11.79
N THR A 57 33.61 -16.60 -10.64
CA THR A 57 35.08 -16.72 -10.56
C THR A 57 35.39 -18.15 -10.09
N PRO A 58 36.41 -18.85 -10.61
CA PRO A 58 36.71 -20.24 -10.23
C PRO A 58 36.93 -20.50 -8.73
N THR A 59 37.09 -19.43 -7.94
CA THR A 59 37.42 -19.45 -6.52
C THR A 59 36.33 -18.84 -5.61
N LEU A 60 35.25 -18.28 -6.16
CA LEU A 60 34.17 -17.67 -5.37
C LEU A 60 32.81 -18.31 -5.64
N VAL A 61 32.02 -18.46 -4.58
CA VAL A 61 30.60 -18.82 -4.66
C VAL A 61 29.85 -17.74 -5.43
N GLU A 62 29.04 -18.15 -6.40
CA GLU A 62 28.21 -17.25 -7.17
C GLU A 62 27.04 -16.73 -6.30
N ILE A 63 27.02 -15.41 -6.08
CA ILE A 63 25.93 -14.76 -5.35
C ILE A 63 24.83 -14.38 -6.35
N PRO A 64 23.56 -14.76 -6.12
CA PRO A 64 22.44 -14.46 -7.03
C PRO A 64 22.00 -12.98 -6.97
N TRP A 65 22.83 -12.08 -7.53
CA TRP A 65 22.57 -10.64 -7.53
C TRP A 65 21.25 -10.26 -8.22
N ALA A 66 20.88 -10.99 -9.27
CA ALA A 66 19.63 -10.78 -10.00
C ALA A 66 18.40 -10.86 -9.07
N THR A 67 18.34 -11.89 -8.24
CA THR A 67 17.25 -12.14 -7.30
C THR A 67 17.21 -11.08 -6.20
N LEU A 68 18.37 -10.72 -5.64
CA LEU A 68 18.48 -9.64 -4.66
C LEU A 68 17.94 -8.32 -5.23
N TRP A 69 18.40 -7.90 -6.40
CA TRP A 69 17.99 -6.64 -7.01
C TRP A 69 16.53 -6.64 -7.44
N ALA A 70 16.01 -7.75 -7.97
CA ALA A 70 14.58 -7.88 -8.28
C ALA A 70 13.71 -7.67 -7.03
N ASN A 71 14.08 -8.28 -5.90
CA ASN A 71 13.37 -8.08 -4.64
C ASN A 71 13.45 -6.61 -4.17
N VAL A 72 14.64 -6.02 -4.13
CA VAL A 72 14.84 -4.63 -3.67
C VAL A 72 14.09 -3.63 -4.55
N ILE A 73 14.21 -3.73 -5.87
CA ILE A 73 13.55 -2.81 -6.82
C ILE A 73 12.03 -2.99 -6.78
N GLY A 74 11.54 -4.22 -6.71
CA GLY A 74 10.11 -4.51 -6.60
C GLY A 74 9.50 -3.97 -5.31
N CYS A 75 10.21 -4.15 -4.20
CA CYS A 75 9.83 -3.59 -2.90
C CYS A 75 9.85 -2.05 -2.90
N LEU A 76 10.86 -1.42 -3.50
CA LEU A 76 10.89 0.04 -3.67
C LEU A 76 9.67 0.53 -4.46
N ALA A 77 9.38 -0.12 -5.59
CA ALA A 77 8.24 0.22 -6.45
C ALA A 77 6.90 0.03 -5.73
N LEU A 78 6.74 -1.06 -4.98
CA LEU A 78 5.54 -1.32 -4.17
C LEU A 78 5.34 -0.26 -3.09
N GLY A 79 6.42 0.12 -2.39
CA GLY A 79 6.40 1.18 -1.39
C GLY A 79 6.01 2.52 -2.00
N ALA A 80 6.63 2.88 -3.14
CA ALA A 80 6.32 4.12 -3.85
C ALA A 80 4.86 4.14 -4.35
N LEU A 81 4.38 3.05 -4.93
CA LEU A 81 2.98 2.91 -5.35
C LEU A 81 2.04 3.14 -4.17
N THR A 82 2.28 2.43 -3.06
CA THR A 82 1.47 2.55 -1.84
C THR A 82 1.45 3.99 -1.33
N GLY A 83 2.61 4.67 -1.28
CA GLY A 83 2.70 6.04 -0.81
C GLY A 83 2.01 7.06 -1.71
N VAL A 84 1.97 6.85 -3.03
CA VAL A 84 1.19 7.70 -3.94
C VAL A 84 -0.30 7.50 -3.70
N LEU A 85 -0.74 6.24 -3.53
CA LEU A 85 -2.16 5.90 -3.35
C LEU A 85 -2.75 6.40 -2.02
N GLU A 86 -1.92 6.65 -1.01
CA GLU A 86 -2.36 7.29 0.24
C GLU A 86 -2.72 8.76 0.06
N VAL A 87 -2.08 9.46 -0.88
CA VAL A 87 -2.28 10.89 -1.08
C VAL A 87 -3.21 11.17 -2.26
N ARG A 88 -3.21 10.31 -3.28
CA ARG A 88 -3.96 10.48 -4.51
C ARG A 88 -4.94 9.34 -4.70
N ARG A 89 -6.19 9.67 -5.05
CA ARG A 89 -7.15 8.67 -5.52
C ARG A 89 -6.66 8.08 -6.84
N ALA A 90 -6.72 6.76 -6.94
CA ALA A 90 -6.47 6.03 -8.18
C ALA A 90 -7.61 5.05 -8.46
N PRO A 91 -7.72 4.55 -9.70
CA PRO A 91 -8.69 3.51 -10.03
C PRO A 91 -8.52 2.25 -9.18
N ALA A 92 -9.63 1.56 -8.89
CA ALA A 92 -9.64 0.34 -8.08
C ALA A 92 -8.77 -0.82 -8.64
N TRP A 93 -8.42 -0.77 -9.93
CA TRP A 93 -7.57 -1.78 -10.58
C TRP A 93 -6.06 -1.59 -10.29
N THR A 94 -5.66 -0.42 -9.78
CA THR A 94 -4.24 -0.04 -9.65
C THR A 94 -3.49 -0.98 -8.72
N MET A 95 -4.01 -1.19 -7.50
CA MET A 95 -3.33 -2.03 -6.51
C MET A 95 -3.34 -3.52 -6.88
N PRO A 96 -4.46 -4.11 -7.36
CA PRO A 96 -4.46 -5.49 -7.86
C PRO A 96 -3.46 -5.73 -9.00
N LEU A 97 -3.42 -4.85 -10.01
CA LEU A 97 -2.55 -5.03 -11.18
C LEU A 97 -1.09 -4.75 -10.87
N LEU A 98 -0.79 -3.58 -10.27
CA LEU A 98 0.58 -3.09 -10.13
C LEU A 98 1.21 -3.51 -8.80
N GLY A 99 0.45 -3.47 -7.70
CA GLY A 99 0.96 -3.84 -6.38
C GLY A 99 1.02 -5.35 -6.21
N THR A 100 -0.14 -5.97 -6.06
CA THR A 100 -0.24 -7.42 -5.81
C THR A 100 0.21 -8.24 -7.01
N GLY A 101 -0.16 -7.83 -8.23
CA GLY A 101 0.24 -8.52 -9.47
C GLY A 101 1.69 -8.27 -9.82
N LEU A 102 2.00 -7.11 -10.41
CA LEU A 102 3.32 -6.81 -10.98
C LEU A 102 4.44 -6.85 -9.94
N CYS A 103 4.35 -6.07 -8.87
CA CYS A 103 5.40 -6.08 -7.84
C CYS A 103 5.48 -7.44 -7.13
N GLY A 104 4.33 -8.08 -6.85
CA GLY A 104 4.30 -9.41 -6.24
C GLY A 104 4.89 -10.53 -7.10
N GLY A 105 4.70 -10.50 -8.42
CA GLY A 105 5.31 -11.46 -9.35
C GLY A 105 6.79 -11.17 -9.64
N PHE A 106 7.19 -9.89 -9.55
CA PHE A 106 8.56 -9.44 -9.77
C PHE A 106 9.49 -9.73 -8.58
N THR A 107 8.98 -9.70 -7.34
CA THR A 107 9.72 -10.13 -6.15
C THR A 107 9.59 -11.64 -5.95
N THR A 108 10.52 -12.26 -5.21
CA THR A 108 10.47 -13.70 -4.93
C THR A 108 11.26 -14.06 -3.67
N MET A 109 10.55 -14.59 -2.67
CA MET A 109 11.18 -15.18 -1.49
C MET A 109 11.56 -16.65 -1.72
N SER A 110 10.79 -17.38 -2.53
CA SER A 110 11.07 -18.79 -2.84
C SER A 110 12.41 -18.98 -3.54
N ALA A 111 12.80 -18.09 -4.45
CA ALA A 111 14.13 -18.15 -5.08
C ALA A 111 15.24 -17.90 -4.05
N VAL A 112 15.08 -16.90 -3.17
CA VAL A 112 16.04 -16.61 -2.09
C VAL A 112 16.27 -17.83 -1.19
N VAL A 113 15.21 -18.55 -0.83
CA VAL A 113 15.30 -19.78 -0.04
C VAL A 113 15.99 -20.90 -0.81
N LEU A 114 15.65 -21.10 -2.08
CA LEU A 114 16.28 -22.13 -2.92
C LEU A 114 17.77 -21.85 -3.12
N GLU A 115 18.14 -20.60 -3.38
CA GLU A 115 19.53 -20.14 -3.51
C GLU A 115 20.29 -20.31 -2.20
N GLY A 116 19.70 -19.94 -1.06
CA GLY A 116 20.27 -20.20 0.26
C GLY A 116 20.45 -21.70 0.54
N SER A 117 19.51 -22.54 0.11
CA SER A 117 19.63 -24.01 0.25
C SER A 117 20.77 -24.58 -0.60
N ALA A 118 21.00 -24.03 -1.79
CA ALA A 118 22.12 -24.41 -2.65
C ALA A 118 23.47 -24.03 -2.01
N MET A 119 23.55 -22.83 -1.41
CA MET A 119 24.74 -22.41 -0.65
C MET A 119 25.01 -23.30 0.56
N LEU A 120 23.96 -23.73 1.27
CA LEU A 120 24.08 -24.70 2.37
C LEU A 120 24.60 -26.06 1.88
N GLY A 121 24.07 -26.55 0.75
CA GLY A 121 24.55 -27.80 0.13
C GLY A 121 25.98 -27.73 -0.41
N ALA A 122 26.51 -26.52 -0.61
CA ALA A 122 27.88 -26.26 -1.03
C ALA A 122 28.83 -25.95 0.15
N ASP A 123 28.42 -26.18 1.40
CA ASP A 123 29.20 -25.90 2.63
C ASP A 123 29.49 -24.41 2.90
N PHE A 124 28.60 -23.50 2.46
CA PHE A 124 28.69 -22.05 2.73
C PHE A 124 27.53 -21.51 3.60
N PRO A 125 27.35 -21.98 4.86
CA PRO A 125 26.19 -21.64 5.69
C PRO A 125 26.14 -20.17 6.12
N ILE A 126 27.30 -19.56 6.40
CA ILE A 126 27.40 -18.14 6.77
C ILE A 126 26.95 -17.25 5.60
N LEU A 127 27.36 -17.61 4.38
CA LEU A 127 26.97 -16.87 3.18
C LEU A 127 25.47 -17.02 2.88
N ALA A 128 24.91 -18.22 3.04
CA ALA A 128 23.47 -18.45 2.91
C ALA A 128 22.67 -17.55 3.84
N LEU A 129 23.06 -17.50 5.12
CA LEU A 129 22.40 -16.67 6.12
C LEU A 129 22.57 -15.17 5.81
N ALA A 130 23.78 -14.74 5.47
CA ALA A 130 24.07 -13.36 5.12
C ALA A 130 23.27 -12.91 3.89
N TYR A 131 23.19 -13.73 2.85
CA TYR A 131 22.42 -13.45 1.64
C TYR A 131 20.92 -13.30 1.93
N GLY A 132 20.34 -14.23 2.70
CA GLY A 132 18.93 -14.18 3.09
C GLY A 132 18.62 -12.93 3.94
N MET A 133 19.40 -12.68 4.98
CA MET A 133 19.23 -11.51 5.86
C MET A 133 19.39 -10.19 5.09
N LEU A 134 20.45 -10.08 4.27
CA LEU A 134 20.69 -8.89 3.48
C LEU A 134 19.53 -8.60 2.52
N THR A 135 19.04 -9.64 1.82
CA THR A 135 17.93 -9.49 0.88
C THR A 135 16.67 -9.00 1.59
N VAL A 136 16.32 -9.57 2.74
CA VAL A 136 15.14 -9.15 3.52
C VAL A 136 15.32 -7.73 4.06
N SER A 137 16.45 -7.41 4.68
CA SER A 137 16.71 -6.09 5.26
C SER A 137 16.71 -4.98 4.21
N LEU A 138 17.36 -5.20 3.05
CA LEU A 138 17.36 -4.24 1.95
C LEU A 138 15.97 -4.07 1.35
N SER A 139 15.22 -5.16 1.18
CA SER A 139 13.85 -5.12 0.66
C SER A 139 12.91 -4.35 1.59
N LEU A 140 13.02 -4.59 2.90
CA LEU A 140 12.25 -3.84 3.90
C LEU A 140 12.60 -2.35 3.88
N GLY A 141 13.90 -2.03 3.87
CA GLY A 141 14.38 -0.66 3.74
C GLY A 141 13.89 0.02 2.47
N ALA A 142 13.86 -0.71 1.35
CA ALA A 142 13.39 -0.23 0.06
C ALA A 142 11.88 0.09 0.06
N VAL A 143 11.03 -0.77 0.63
CA VAL A 143 9.59 -0.46 0.78
C VAL A 143 9.40 0.84 1.57
N VAL A 144 10.07 0.96 2.71
CA VAL A 144 9.98 2.15 3.57
C VAL A 144 10.46 3.39 2.82
N LEU A 145 11.61 3.30 2.15
CA LEU A 145 12.16 4.40 1.36
C LEU A 145 11.20 4.83 0.25
N GLY A 146 10.64 3.89 -0.51
CA GLY A 146 9.68 4.16 -1.57
C GLY A 146 8.44 4.89 -1.04
N LEU A 147 7.89 4.40 0.08
CA LEU A 147 6.76 5.02 0.76
C LEU A 147 7.04 6.48 1.15
N LEU A 148 8.20 6.74 1.75
CA LEU A 148 8.60 8.07 2.18
C LEU A 148 8.81 9.03 0.99
N ILE A 149 9.49 8.58 -0.06
CA ILE A 149 9.72 9.37 -1.28
C ILE A 149 8.39 9.74 -1.92
N ALA A 150 7.50 8.77 -2.11
CA ALA A 150 6.20 8.98 -2.73
C ALA A 150 5.34 9.98 -1.95
N ARG A 151 5.28 9.86 -0.62
CA ARG A 151 4.57 10.82 0.24
C ARG A 151 5.11 12.24 0.14
N ARG A 152 6.42 12.42 -0.07
CA ARG A 152 7.05 13.74 -0.21
C ARG A 152 6.72 14.38 -1.56
N ILE A 153 6.74 13.61 -2.64
CA ILE A 153 6.47 14.09 -4.00
C ILE A 153 4.96 14.29 -4.22
N ALA A 154 4.12 13.44 -3.64
CA ALA A 154 2.68 13.45 -3.88
C ALA A 154 1.93 14.54 -3.10
N ARG A 155 2.57 15.25 -2.16
CA ARG A 155 1.93 16.31 -1.37
C ARG A 155 1.19 17.29 -2.30
N PRO A 156 -0.08 17.61 -2.04
CA PRO A 156 -0.74 18.70 -2.73
C PRO A 156 0.11 19.97 -2.55
N VAL A 157 0.44 20.67 -3.64
CA VAL A 157 0.98 22.02 -3.55
C VAL A 157 -0.03 22.81 -2.71
N ALA A 158 0.40 23.31 -1.55
CA ALA A 158 -0.44 24.15 -0.73
C ALA A 158 -0.91 25.32 -1.60
N ASP A 159 -2.23 25.46 -1.75
CA ASP A 159 -2.81 26.58 -2.48
C ASP A 159 -2.42 27.88 -1.77
N PRO A 160 -1.61 28.78 -2.38
CA PRO A 160 -1.23 30.04 -1.75
C PRO A 160 -2.43 30.96 -1.48
N ALA A 161 -3.61 30.63 -2.01
CA ALA A 161 -4.81 31.47 -1.97
C ALA A 161 -5.53 31.56 -0.60
N LEU A 162 -5.08 30.85 0.45
CA LEU A 162 -5.68 30.94 1.79
C LEU A 162 -4.96 31.87 2.77
N HIS A 163 -3.94 32.62 2.32
CA HIS A 163 -3.28 33.68 3.12
C HIS A 163 -3.71 35.10 2.78
N ASP A 164 -4.78 35.30 1.98
CA ASP A 164 -5.38 36.63 1.85
C ASP A 164 -6.22 36.98 3.11
N GLY A 165 -5.51 37.47 4.13
CA GLY A 165 -6.06 38.02 5.36
C GLY A 165 -6.75 39.39 5.20
N SER A 166 -7.23 39.75 4.00
CA SER A 166 -7.92 41.03 3.76
C SER A 166 -9.46 40.97 3.74
N ARG A 167 -10.08 39.82 4.06
CA ARG A 167 -11.51 39.80 4.38
C ARG A 167 -11.76 40.28 5.80
N THR A 168 -11.75 41.60 5.98
CA THR A 168 -12.39 42.27 7.11
C THR A 168 -13.80 41.70 7.26
N PRO A 169 -14.16 41.04 8.38
CA PRO A 169 -15.54 40.66 8.60
C PRO A 169 -16.38 41.94 8.64
N ALA A 170 -17.32 42.05 7.71
CA ALA A 170 -18.32 43.11 7.71
C ALA A 170 -18.93 43.19 9.12
N ALA A 171 -18.86 44.39 9.70
CA ALA A 171 -19.25 44.66 11.07
C ALA A 171 -20.62 44.07 11.41
N LEU A 172 -20.67 43.24 12.45
CA LEU A 172 -21.92 42.80 13.07
C LEU A 172 -22.69 44.05 13.54
N PRO A 173 -24.00 44.18 13.25
CA PRO A 173 -24.80 45.27 13.78
C PRO A 173 -24.84 45.19 15.32
N GLY A 174 -24.51 46.30 15.98
CA GLY A 174 -24.37 46.39 17.43
C GLY A 174 -25.67 46.12 18.21
N PRO A 175 -25.56 45.77 19.51
CA PRO A 175 -26.70 45.42 20.35
C PRO A 175 -27.49 46.69 20.71
N GLY A 176 -28.52 47.02 19.91
CA GLY A 176 -29.35 48.21 20.17
C GLY A 176 -30.61 48.38 19.33
N ALA A 177 -30.93 47.48 18.39
CA ALA A 177 -32.15 47.59 17.58
C ALA A 177 -33.35 46.91 18.26
N ARG A 178 -33.93 47.66 19.20
CA ARG A 178 -35.30 47.65 19.73
C ARG A 178 -36.27 46.52 19.32
N VAL A 179 -36.75 45.85 20.37
CA VAL A 179 -38.08 45.25 20.57
C VAL A 179 -39.18 45.93 19.74
N ARG A 180 -39.93 45.15 18.97
CA ARG A 180 -41.36 45.41 18.76
C ARG A 180 -42.12 44.09 18.84
N SER A 181 -42.73 43.90 20.01
CA SER A 181 -43.78 42.93 20.26
C SER A 181 -44.91 43.11 19.24
N ALA A 182 -45.41 42.01 18.70
CA ALA A 182 -46.77 41.90 18.21
C ALA A 182 -47.29 40.51 18.62
N GLU A 183 -48.43 40.54 19.29
CA GLU A 183 -49.06 39.45 20.00
C GLU A 183 -49.54 38.30 19.08
N SER A 184 -49.63 37.11 19.70
CA SER A 184 -50.37 35.94 19.22
C SER A 184 -51.88 36.20 19.18
N PRO A 185 -52.65 35.47 18.35
CA PRO A 185 -53.56 34.53 18.99
C PRO A 185 -53.66 33.14 18.32
N VAL A 186 -53.76 32.16 19.21
CA VAL A 186 -54.26 30.79 19.11
C VAL A 186 -55.54 30.65 18.28
N SER A 187 -55.69 29.53 17.54
CA SER A 187 -56.95 28.76 17.42
C SER A 187 -56.77 27.45 16.57
N PRO A 188 -57.57 26.38 16.81
CA PRO A 188 -57.23 24.98 16.52
C PRO A 188 -58.23 24.20 15.61
N VAL A 189 -57.86 22.93 15.31
CA VAL A 189 -58.68 21.75 14.91
C VAL A 189 -59.24 21.67 13.47
N GLU A 190 -58.96 20.52 12.82
CA GLU A 190 -59.89 19.55 12.14
C GLU A 190 -59.14 18.83 11.00
N GLY A 191 -59.00 17.50 11.05
CA GLY A 191 -59.79 16.56 10.22
C GLY A 191 -59.07 16.33 8.87
N GLU A 192 -58.78 15.14 8.35
CA GLU A 192 -59.66 14.00 8.18
C GLU A 192 -58.82 12.80 7.72
N ALA A 193 -59.18 11.61 8.19
CA ALA A 193 -58.69 10.34 7.69
C ALA A 193 -59.39 9.98 6.37
N ARG A 194 -58.66 9.32 5.46
CA ARG A 194 -59.14 8.21 4.61
C ARG A 194 -57.97 7.56 3.89
#